data_AF-A0A0G4QID1-F1
#
_entry.id   AF-A0A0G4QID1-F1
#
_cell.length_a   1.000
_cell.length_b   1.000
_cell.length_c   1.000
_cell.angle_alpha   90.00
_cell.angle_beta   90.00
_cell.angle_gamma   90.00
#
_symmetry.space_group_name_H-M   'P 1'
#
loop_
_entity.id
_entity.type
_entity.pdbx_description
1 polymer ?
#
loop_
_entity_poly.entity_id
_entity_poly.type
_entity_poly.pdbx_seq_one_letter_code
_entity_poly.pdbx_strand_id
1 'polypeptide(L)'
;MNKTISTDCVIGLKKAIDKSGGQTHLAKLITGISGKTVKQQQVWNWLNRNKRIPSDKVLLVELATGIPRDQLRPDLYPNKTDGLPKE
;
A
#
# COMPACT_ATOMS: atom_id res chain seq x y z
N MET A 1 -2.43 3.22 -22.59
CA MET A 1 -1.57 4.15 -21.82
C MET A 1 -1.54 3.67 -20.36
N ASN A 2 -0.94 2.50 -20.10
CA ASN A 2 -1.20 1.73 -18.85
C ASN A 2 0.03 1.62 -17.92
N LYS A 3 1.11 2.34 -18.24
CA LYS A 3 2.40 2.20 -17.54
C LYS A 3 2.47 3.03 -16.24
N THR A 4 1.64 4.08 -16.14
CA THR A 4 1.64 5.03 -15.01
C THR A 4 1.06 4.38 -13.74
N ILE A 5 -0.16 3.84 -13.81
CA ILE A 5 -0.93 3.33 -12.65
C ILE A 5 -0.18 2.25 -11.84
N SER A 6 0.54 1.34 -12.50
CA SER A 6 1.30 0.29 -11.80
C SER A 6 2.55 0.83 -11.11
N THR A 7 3.05 2.00 -11.50
CA THR A 7 4.23 2.63 -10.91
C THR A 7 3.84 3.36 -9.62
N ASP A 8 2.68 4.04 -9.61
CA ASP A 8 2.14 4.72 -8.43
C ASP A 8 1.87 3.75 -7.26
N CYS A 9 1.31 2.57 -7.54
CA CYS A 9 1.09 1.54 -6.51
C CYS A 9 2.40 1.08 -5.84
N VAL A 10 3.49 0.98 -6.60
CA VAL A 10 4.81 0.60 -6.07
C VAL A 10 5.40 1.72 -5.23
N ILE A 11 5.23 2.98 -5.65
CA ILE A 11 5.69 4.16 -4.90
C ILE A 11 4.99 4.23 -3.54
N GLY A 12 3.67 4.08 -3.51
CA GLY A 12 2.90 4.06 -2.26
C GLY A 12 3.34 2.95 -1.31
N LEU A 13 3.52 1.73 -1.81
CA LEU A 13 4.02 0.62 -1.01
C LEU A 13 5.45 0.87 -0.49
N LYS A 14 6.35 1.39 -1.33
CA LYS A 14 7.73 1.68 -0.91
C LYS A 14 7.76 2.72 0.21
N LYS A 15 6.93 3.76 0.12
CA LYS A 15 6.76 4.79 1.14
C LYS A 15 6.22 4.21 2.45
N ALA A 16 5.25 3.30 2.38
CA ALA A 16 4.73 2.60 3.55
C ALA A 16 5.81 1.73 4.23
N ILE A 17 6.62 1.02 3.44
CA ILE A 17 7.74 0.20 3.93
C ILE A 17 8.77 1.08 4.64
N ASP A 18 9.17 2.20 4.02
CA ASP A 18 10.13 3.15 4.56
C ASP A 18 9.65 3.74 5.90
N LYS A 19 8.39 4.22 5.93
CA LYS A 19 7.77 4.77 7.14
C LYS A 19 7.62 3.76 8.28
N SER A 20 7.50 2.47 7.95
CA SER A 20 7.46 1.39 8.94
C SER A 20 8.84 1.02 9.47
N GLY A 21 9.93 1.50 8.87
CA GLY A 21 11.29 1.05 9.19
C GLY A 21 11.67 -0.29 8.55
N GLY A 22 11.01 -0.66 7.44
CA GLY A 22 11.38 -1.82 6.61
C GLY A 22 10.28 -2.88 6.46
N GLN A 23 10.53 -3.83 5.56
CA GLN A 23 9.54 -4.83 5.15
C GLN A 23 9.15 -5.79 6.29
N THR A 24 10.13 -6.18 7.12
CA THR A 24 9.88 -7.02 8.30
C THR A 24 9.01 -6.31 9.33
N HIS A 25 9.26 -5.03 9.56
CA HIS A 25 8.53 -4.26 10.55
C HIS A 25 7.09 -4.01 10.09
N LEU A 26 6.89 -3.63 8.82
CA LEU A 26 5.57 -3.52 8.23
C LEU A 26 4.77 -4.83 8.34
N ALA A 27 5.40 -5.98 8.05
CA ALA A 27 4.74 -7.29 8.16
C ALA A 27 4.30 -7.60 9.60
N LYS A 28 5.12 -7.26 10.60
CA LYS A 28 4.78 -7.40 12.03
C LYS A 28 3.62 -6.48 12.44
N LEU A 29 3.64 -5.21 12.02
CA LEU A 29 2.55 -4.26 12.29
C LEU A 29 1.22 -4.75 11.74
N ILE A 30 1.20 -5.17 10.47
CA ILE A 30 -0.01 -5.71 9.83
C ILE A 30 -0.49 -6.97 10.55
N THR A 31 0.43 -7.84 10.97
CA THR A 31 0.09 -9.05 11.75
C THR A 31 -0.56 -8.70 13.08
N GLY A 32 -0.01 -7.72 13.81
CA GLY A 32 -0.57 -7.26 15.08
C GLY A 32 -1.96 -6.64 14.96
N ILE A 33 -2.22 -5.89 13.88
CA ILE A 33 -3.52 -5.23 13.65
C ILE A 33 -4.56 -6.24 13.14
N SER A 34 -4.19 -7.11 12.21
CA SER A 34 -5.15 -8.01 11.55
C SER A 34 -5.40 -9.32 12.30
N GLY A 35 -4.51 -9.71 13.23
CA GLY A 35 -4.47 -11.06 13.81
C GLY A 35 -4.08 -12.17 12.81
N LYS A 36 -3.83 -11.82 11.54
CA LYS A 36 -3.40 -12.74 10.48
C LYS A 36 -1.92 -12.55 10.22
N THR A 37 -1.15 -13.63 10.32
CA THR A 37 0.30 -13.62 10.09
C THR A 37 0.65 -13.20 8.66
N VAL A 38 1.29 -12.04 8.54
CA VAL A 38 1.92 -11.56 7.31
C VAL A 38 3.42 -11.75 7.44
N LYS A 39 4.01 -12.45 6.47
CA LYS A 39 5.46 -12.67 6.41
C LYS A 39 6.12 -11.55 5.61
N GLN A 40 7.37 -11.21 5.95
CA GLN A 40 8.18 -10.24 5.18
C GLN A 40 8.26 -10.61 3.69
N GLN A 41 8.35 -11.91 3.35
CA GLN A 41 8.36 -12.35 1.95
C GLN A 41 7.08 -12.00 1.19
N GLN A 42 5.93 -11.92 1.86
CA GLN A 42 4.70 -11.45 1.21
C GLN A 42 4.82 -9.98 0.83
N VAL A 43 5.35 -9.15 1.73
CA VAL A 43 5.63 -7.73 1.44
C VAL A 43 6.60 -7.59 0.27
N TRP A 44 7.65 -8.42 0.22
CA TRP A 44 8.59 -8.45 -0.90
C TRP A 44 7.91 -8.83 -2.23
N ASN A 45 7.02 -9.83 -2.21
CA ASN A 45 6.24 -10.23 -3.39
C ASN A 45 5.32 -9.10 -3.87
N TRP A 46 4.69 -8.35 -2.96
CA TRP A 46 3.87 -7.19 -3.32
C TRP A 46 4.68 -6.13 -4.04
N LEU A 47 5.93 -5.92 -3.63
CA LEU A 47 6.83 -4.92 -4.22
C LEU A 47 7.42 -5.37 -5.56
N ASN A 48 7.94 -6.61 -5.64
CA ASN A 48 8.76 -7.06 -6.77
C ASN A 48 7.99 -7.88 -7.81
N ARG A 49 7.01 -8.68 -7.37
CA ARG A 49 6.26 -9.57 -8.27
C ARG A 49 4.94 -8.93 -8.68
N ASN A 50 4.08 -8.67 -7.70
CA ASN A 50 2.73 -8.19 -7.96
C ASN A 50 2.71 -6.69 -8.28
N LYS A 51 3.72 -5.93 -7.83
CA LYS A 51 3.82 -4.46 -7.96
C LYS A 51 2.60 -3.72 -7.39
N ARG A 52 1.89 -4.35 -6.45
CA ARG A 52 0.66 -3.84 -5.84
C ARG A 52 0.34 -4.57 -4.54
N ILE A 53 -0.34 -3.86 -3.64
CA ILE A 53 -0.85 -4.42 -2.39
C ILE A 53 -2.20 -5.09 -2.66
N PRO A 54 -2.45 -6.31 -2.13
CA PRO A 54 -3.76 -6.95 -2.21
C PRO A 54 -4.81 -6.13 -1.47
N SER A 55 -6.00 -6.01 -2.05
CA SER A 55 -7.05 -5.09 -1.58
C SER A 55 -7.42 -5.28 -0.10
N ASP A 56 -7.46 -6.53 0.37
CA ASP A 56 -7.72 -6.90 1.77
C ASP A 56 -6.68 -6.36 2.77
N LYS A 57 -5.45 -6.07 2.30
CA LYS A 57 -4.35 -5.57 3.14
C LYS A 57 -4.16 -4.05 3.04
N VAL A 58 -4.82 -3.37 2.12
CA VAL A 58 -4.64 -1.92 1.92
C VAL A 58 -5.02 -1.13 3.18
N LEU A 59 -6.18 -1.44 3.76
CA LEU A 59 -6.63 -0.81 5.01
C LEU A 59 -5.68 -1.06 6.17
N LEU A 60 -5.11 -2.26 6.24
CA LEU A 60 -4.17 -2.63 7.30
C LEU A 60 -2.83 -1.89 7.16
N VAL A 61 -2.36 -1.70 5.92
CA VAL A 61 -1.17 -0.88 5.65
C VAL A 61 -1.44 0.60 5.96
N GLU A 62 -2.63 1.11 5.63
CA GLU A 62 -3.06 2.47 5.99
C GLU A 62 -3.06 2.65 7.51
N LEU A 63 -3.62 1.72 8.27
CA LEU A 63 -3.62 1.78 9.74
C LEU A 63 -2.21 1.64 10.34
N ALA A 64 -1.37 0.78 9.76
CA ALA A 64 0.00 0.56 10.25
C ALA A 64 0.94 1.74 9.98
N THR A 65 0.76 2.43 8.85
CA THR A 65 1.73 3.42 8.36
C THR A 65 1.17 4.84 8.30
N GLY A 66 -0.14 5.01 8.38
CA GLY A 66 -0.84 6.27 8.14
C GLY A 66 -0.69 6.79 6.70
N ILE A 67 -0.31 5.94 5.74
CA ILE A 67 -0.33 6.29 4.31
C ILE A 67 -1.73 6.00 3.79
N PRO A 68 -2.41 6.98 3.17
CA PRO A 68 -3.79 6.81 2.77
C PRO A 68 -3.90 5.84 1.60
N ARG A 69 -5.00 5.09 1.55
CA ARG A 69 -5.26 4.04 0.56
C ARG A 69 -5.25 4.51 -0.89
N ASP A 70 -5.52 5.79 -1.16
CA ASP A 70 -5.41 6.38 -2.49
C ASP A 70 -3.95 6.41 -2.99
N GLN A 71 -2.98 6.60 -2.10
CA GLN A 71 -1.57 6.52 -2.45
C GLN A 71 -1.10 5.07 -2.59
N LEU A 72 -1.69 4.15 -1.82
CA LEU A 72 -1.33 2.72 -1.85
C LEU A 72 -1.89 1.99 -3.08
N ARG A 73 -3.15 2.29 -3.43
CA ARG A 73 -3.90 1.70 -4.55
C ARG A 73 -4.80 2.78 -5.18
N PRO A 74 -4.23 3.73 -5.94
CA PRO A 74 -5.01 4.75 -6.66
C PRO A 74 -5.98 4.13 -7.67
N ASP A 75 -5.63 2.96 -8.19
CA ASP A 75 -6.46 2.10 -9.04
C ASP A 75 -7.81 1.69 -8.40
N LEU A 76 -7.81 1.47 -7.07
CA LEU A 76 -9.02 1.03 -6.35
C LEU A 76 -9.66 2.17 -5.58
N TYR A 77 -8.87 3.16 -5.18
CA TYR A 77 -9.30 4.34 -4.44
C TYR A 77 -8.87 5.60 -5.19
N PRO A 78 -9.61 6.00 -6.24
CA PRO A 78 -9.36 7.27 -6.90
C PRO A 78 -9.52 8.41 -5.88
N ASN A 79 -8.60 9.37 -5.93
CA ASN A 79 -8.60 10.49 -4.99
C ASN A 79 -9.92 11.27 -5.10
N LYS A 80 -10.50 11.67 -3.97
CA LYS A 80 -11.74 12.49 -3.97
C LYS A 80 -11.57 13.77 -4.78
N THR A 81 -10.36 14.33 -4.83
CA THR A 81 -10.04 15.55 -5.58
C THR A 81 -9.85 15.34 -7.08
N ASP A 82 -9.90 14.10 -7.59
CA ASP A 82 -9.73 13.79 -9.02
C ASP A 82 -10.99 14.11 -9.85
N GLY A 83 -12.15 14.26 -9.19
CA GLY A 83 -13.44 14.52 -9.84
C GLY A 83 -14.22 15.73 -9.31
N LEU A 84 -13.66 16.51 -8.38
CA LEU A 84 -14.25 17.76 -7.92
C LEU A 84 -13.59 18.94 -8.64
N PRO A 85 -14.35 19.88 -9.22
CA PRO A 85 -13.77 21.11 -9.75
C PRO A 85 -13.02 21.79 -8.60
N LYS A 86 -11.75 22.13 -8.84
CA LYS A 86 -11.04 23.06 -7.97
C LYS A 86 -11.70 24.40 -8.20
N GLU A 87 -12.44 24.88 -7.20
CA GLU A 87 -12.92 26.26 -7.15
C GLU A 87 -11.75 27.25 -7.21
#